data_AF-A0A382R8L2-F1
#
_entry.id   AF-A0A382R8L2-F1
#
_cell.length_a   1.000
_cell.length_b   1.000
_cell.length_c   1.000
_cell.angle_alpha   90.00
_cell.angle_beta   90.00
_cell.angle_gamma   90.00
#
_symmetry.space_group_name_H-M   'P 1'
#
loop_
_entity.id
_entity.type
_entity.pdbx_description
1 polymer ?
#
loop_
_entity_poly.entity_id
_entity_poly.type
_entity_poly.pdbx_seq_one_letter_code
_entity_poly.pdbx_strand_id
1 'polypeptide(L)'
;MKNSFIILFSFLISIYSIGCDSSNSPTNSSDCPFLNQSRGCDGNCSKNPLIDDACGICGGDGSSCEDLWNVFYDVDVPIAGFQFGVNEGNIINASGGATTEAGLSVSNSSSTVLAFSFTGSTIPSGTGILIRLEIEGDFNSFCIKDLV
;
A
#
# COMPACT_ATOMS: atom_id res chain seq x y z
N MET A 1 -53.74 15.72 -11.39
CA MET A 1 -53.35 14.34 -11.03
C MET A 1 -53.43 13.46 -12.26
N LYS A 2 -52.27 13.15 -12.86
CA LYS A 2 -51.99 11.97 -13.69
C LYS A 2 -50.48 11.97 -13.96
N ASN A 3 -49.76 11.25 -13.10
CA ASN A 3 -48.45 10.70 -13.41
C ASN A 3 -48.61 9.71 -14.56
N SER A 4 -47.73 9.76 -15.56
CA SER A 4 -46.95 8.59 -15.96
C SER A 4 -46.24 8.79 -17.30
N PHE A 5 -44.97 8.39 -17.30
CA PHE A 5 -44.29 7.67 -18.39
C PHE A 5 -43.92 8.46 -19.64
N ILE A 6 -42.70 9.01 -19.61
CA ILE A 6 -41.62 8.91 -20.62
C ILE A 6 -40.38 9.31 -19.78
N ILE A 7 -39.40 8.44 -19.57
CA ILE A 7 -38.21 8.33 -20.41
C ILE A 7 -37.79 6.86 -20.44
N LEU A 8 -38.04 6.25 -21.60
CA LEU A 8 -37.36 5.07 -22.10
C LEU A 8 -35.88 5.41 -22.39
N PHE A 9 -35.05 4.36 -22.41
CA PHE A 9 -33.78 4.28 -23.14
C PHE A 9 -32.56 4.99 -22.51
N SER A 10 -31.77 4.24 -21.74
CA SER A 10 -30.33 4.07 -22.00
C SER A 10 -29.69 3.07 -21.03
N PHE A 11 -29.08 2.04 -21.64
CA PHE A 11 -27.96 1.24 -21.12
C PHE A 11 -28.23 0.05 -20.18
N LEU A 12 -28.37 -1.10 -20.85
CA LEU A 12 -27.74 -2.38 -20.53
C LEU A 12 -26.29 -2.24 -20.02
N ILE A 13 -25.85 -3.26 -19.25
CA ILE A 13 -24.51 -3.58 -18.71
C ILE A 13 -24.35 -3.02 -17.27
N SER A 14 -24.37 -3.81 -16.20
CA SER A 14 -23.56 -5.01 -16.01
C SER A 14 -24.18 -5.97 -14.98
N ILE A 15 -24.42 -7.22 -15.40
CA ILE A 15 -24.45 -8.40 -14.52
C ILE A 15 -23.06 -9.03 -14.66
N TYR A 16 -22.23 -8.95 -13.63
CA TYR A 16 -21.07 -9.81 -13.31
C TYR A 16 -20.46 -9.19 -12.03
N SER A 17 -20.41 -9.81 -10.86
CA SER A 17 -20.23 -11.24 -10.57
C SER A 17 -20.89 -11.62 -9.24
N ILE A 18 -21.30 -12.88 -9.21
CA ILE A 18 -21.63 -13.70 -8.04
C ILE A 18 -20.41 -13.90 -7.12
N GLY A 19 -20.69 -14.07 -5.83
CA GLY A 19 -19.91 -14.86 -4.86
C GLY A 19 -19.70 -14.12 -3.54
N CYS A 20 -20.03 -14.62 -2.35
CA CYS A 20 -20.55 -15.90 -1.87
C CYS A 20 -21.33 -15.66 -0.56
N ASP A 21 -22.11 -16.66 -0.13
CA ASP A 21 -22.69 -16.83 1.22
C ASP A 21 -21.83 -16.20 2.34
N SER A 22 -22.39 -15.57 3.39
CA SER A 22 -23.13 -16.33 4.40
C SER A 22 -23.89 -15.40 5.37
N SER A 23 -25.12 -15.80 5.67
CA SER A 23 -25.71 -15.86 7.01
C SER A 23 -25.66 -14.61 7.92
N ASN A 24 -26.81 -13.97 7.98
CA ASN A 24 -27.34 -13.27 9.14
C ASN A 24 -27.23 -14.15 10.43
N SER A 25 -26.41 -13.81 11.43
CA SER A 25 -26.74 -14.04 12.85
C SER A 25 -25.68 -13.47 13.82
N PRO A 26 -26.08 -12.78 14.90
CA PRO A 26 -25.19 -12.38 15.98
C PRO A 26 -24.64 -13.61 16.70
N THR A 27 -23.40 -13.51 17.19
CA THR A 27 -22.78 -14.31 18.26
C THR A 27 -23.46 -15.67 18.53
N ASN A 28 -23.03 -16.74 17.87
CA ASN A 28 -23.06 -18.13 18.35
C ASN A 28 -22.34 -19.03 17.33
N SER A 29 -21.01 -19.14 17.46
CA SER A 29 -20.32 -20.43 17.50
C SER A 29 -20.76 -21.51 16.49
N SER A 30 -20.55 -21.33 15.19
CA SER A 30 -20.47 -22.47 14.25
C SER A 30 -19.05 -23.00 14.06
N ASP A 31 -18.04 -22.35 14.63
CA ASP A 31 -16.62 -22.64 14.40
C ASP A 31 -15.80 -22.94 15.67
N CYS A 32 -16.41 -22.81 16.85
CA CYS A 32 -15.74 -22.99 18.13
C CYS A 32 -16.49 -23.98 19.05
N PRO A 33 -15.77 -24.79 19.84
CA PRO A 33 -16.38 -25.84 20.67
C PRO A 33 -17.04 -25.31 21.95
N PHE A 34 -16.78 -24.05 22.35
CA PHE A 34 -17.28 -23.47 23.59
C PHE A 34 -18.16 -22.24 23.34
N LEU A 35 -19.24 -22.16 24.12
CA LEU A 35 -20.11 -20.99 24.19
C LEU A 35 -19.29 -19.75 24.56
N ASN A 36 -19.59 -18.60 23.96
CA ASN A 36 -18.90 -17.30 24.10
C ASN A 36 -17.49 -17.17 23.51
N GLN A 37 -17.08 -18.08 22.64
CA GLN A 37 -15.84 -17.95 21.87
C GLN A 37 -16.10 -17.63 20.40
N SER A 38 -15.14 -16.97 19.79
CA SER A 38 -15.06 -16.79 18.33
C SER A 38 -13.67 -17.21 17.85
N ARG A 39 -13.58 -17.65 16.58
CA ARG A 39 -12.32 -17.99 15.93
C ARG A 39 -11.58 -16.70 15.58
N GLY A 40 -10.31 -16.60 15.94
CA GLY A 40 -9.42 -15.51 15.54
C GLY A 40 -8.76 -15.76 14.20
N CYS A 41 -8.08 -14.74 13.69
CA CYS A 41 -7.23 -14.83 12.48
C CYS A 41 -6.10 -15.87 12.59
N ASP A 42 -5.75 -16.27 13.82
CA ASP A 42 -4.76 -17.31 14.14
C ASP A 42 -5.35 -18.73 14.10
N GLY A 43 -6.64 -18.86 13.77
CA GLY A 43 -7.37 -20.12 13.76
C GLY A 43 -7.79 -20.63 15.13
N ASN A 44 -7.48 -19.90 16.22
CA ASN A 44 -7.79 -20.32 17.58
C ASN A 44 -9.10 -19.73 18.08
N CYS A 45 -9.82 -20.49 18.91
CA CYS A 45 -11.03 -20.02 19.57
C CYS A 45 -10.70 -19.33 20.89
N SER A 46 -11.13 -18.08 21.05
CA SER A 46 -10.92 -17.29 22.26
C SER A 46 -12.13 -16.42 22.57
N LYS A 47 -12.28 -16.02 23.85
CA LYS A 47 -13.24 -14.97 24.25
C LYS A 47 -12.85 -13.60 23.69
N ASN A 48 -11.54 -13.40 23.47
CA ASN A 48 -10.97 -12.22 22.85
C ASN A 48 -10.04 -12.69 21.72
N PRO A 49 -10.60 -13.08 20.57
CA PRO A 49 -9.81 -13.56 19.44
C PRO A 49 -8.90 -12.47 18.89
N LEU A 50 -7.76 -12.88 18.33
CA LEU A 50 -6.96 -11.96 17.52
C LEU A 50 -7.74 -11.62 16.25
N ILE A 51 -7.61 -10.36 15.83
CA ILE A 51 -8.15 -9.85 14.57
C ILE A 51 -6.97 -9.40 13.72
N ASP A 52 -7.11 -9.50 12.40
CA ASP A 52 -6.15 -8.87 11.50
C ASP A 52 -6.21 -7.36 11.70
N ASP A 53 -5.05 -6.72 11.76
CA ASP A 53 -4.94 -5.27 11.75
C ASP A 53 -5.18 -4.71 10.34
N ALA A 54 -5.02 -3.40 10.16
CA ALA A 54 -5.18 -2.75 8.86
C ALA A 54 -4.16 -3.24 7.80
N CYS A 55 -3.09 -3.90 8.24
CA CYS A 55 -2.03 -4.45 7.41
C CYS A 55 -2.31 -5.91 6.99
N GLY A 56 -3.38 -6.53 7.52
CA GLY A 56 -3.65 -7.95 7.32
C GLY A 56 -2.79 -8.86 8.20
N ILE A 57 -2.15 -8.33 9.26
CA ILE A 57 -1.37 -9.11 10.21
C ILE A 57 -2.23 -9.45 11.42
N CYS A 58 -2.33 -10.74 11.70
CA CYS A 58 -3.12 -11.25 12.82
C CYS A 58 -2.55 -10.78 14.17
N GLY A 59 -3.32 -9.98 14.90
CA GLY A 59 -2.89 -9.40 16.17
C GLY A 59 -1.80 -8.33 16.03
N GLY A 60 -1.61 -7.79 14.82
CA GLY A 60 -0.68 -6.69 14.57
C GLY A 60 -1.14 -5.39 15.24
N ASP A 61 -0.20 -4.47 15.40
CA ASP A 61 -0.40 -3.15 16.00
C ASP A 61 -0.48 -2.02 14.97
N GLY A 62 -0.56 -2.36 13.67
CA GLY A 62 -0.58 -1.38 12.58
C GLY A 62 0.79 -0.87 12.13
N SER A 63 1.89 -1.28 12.77
CA SER A 63 3.23 -0.81 12.40
C SER A 63 3.73 -1.37 11.06
N SER A 64 3.37 -2.61 10.75
CA SER A 64 3.78 -3.32 9.51
C SER A 64 3.16 -2.80 8.21
N CYS A 65 2.17 -1.91 8.29
CA CYS A 65 1.62 -1.21 7.12
C CYS A 65 2.09 0.24 7.03
N GLU A 66 2.95 0.68 7.94
CA GLU A 66 3.70 1.94 7.83
C GLU A 66 5.11 1.75 7.25
N ASP A 67 5.41 0.58 6.67
CA ASP A 67 6.73 0.19 6.12
C ASP A 67 7.11 0.91 4.80
N LEU A 68 6.79 2.19 4.69
CA LEU A 68 7.37 3.08 3.69
C LEU A 68 8.73 3.58 4.20
N TRP A 69 9.79 3.00 3.66
CA TRP A 69 11.15 3.45 3.93
C TRP A 69 11.41 4.75 3.16
N ASN A 70 11.63 5.83 3.91
CA ASN A 70 11.85 7.15 3.32
C ASN A 70 13.32 7.35 2.98
N VAL A 71 13.59 7.66 1.71
CA VAL A 71 14.89 8.18 1.28
C VAL A 71 14.86 9.69 1.44
N PHE A 72 15.81 10.23 2.20
CA PHE A 72 15.95 11.67 2.41
C PHE A 72 17.02 12.26 1.49
N TYR A 73 16.88 13.54 1.18
CA TYR A 73 17.91 14.31 0.48
C TYR A 73 18.25 15.58 1.28
N ASP A 74 19.50 16.02 1.14
CA ASP A 74 20.03 17.29 1.62
C ASP A 74 21.07 17.77 0.59
N VAL A 75 20.68 18.71 -0.25
CA VAL A 75 21.49 19.15 -1.40
C VAL A 75 21.38 20.66 -1.62
N ASP A 76 22.47 21.28 -2.04
CA ASP A 76 22.52 22.72 -2.37
C ASP A 76 22.19 23.03 -3.84
N VAL A 77 21.93 22.01 -4.67
CA VAL A 77 21.64 22.14 -6.10
C VAL A 77 20.41 21.34 -6.51
N PRO A 78 19.61 21.79 -7.50
CA PRO A 78 18.44 21.04 -7.95
C PRO A 78 18.79 19.66 -8.53
N ILE A 79 17.93 18.67 -8.29
CA ILE A 79 18.10 17.29 -8.76
C ILE A 79 17.23 17.08 -10.02
N ALA A 80 17.86 16.81 -11.17
CA ALA A 80 17.14 16.54 -12.44
C ALA A 80 16.75 15.07 -12.61
N GLY A 81 17.41 14.19 -11.86
CA GLY A 81 17.16 12.75 -11.81
C GLY A 81 18.14 12.11 -10.85
N PHE A 82 17.85 10.86 -10.48
CA PHE A 82 18.71 10.06 -9.62
C PHE A 82 18.52 8.59 -9.96
N GLN A 83 19.55 7.80 -9.67
CA GLN A 83 19.47 6.35 -9.62
C GLN A 83 20.15 5.85 -8.36
N PHE A 84 19.56 4.88 -7.69
CA PHE A 84 20.26 4.14 -6.65
C PHE A 84 19.84 2.67 -6.62
N GLY A 85 20.74 1.83 -6.15
CA GLY A 85 20.46 0.45 -5.81
C GLY A 85 20.24 0.27 -4.32
N VAL A 86 19.70 -0.89 -3.94
CA VAL A 86 19.53 -1.29 -2.54
C VAL A 86 20.08 -2.69 -2.31
N ASN A 87 20.58 -2.94 -1.09
CA ASN A 87 21.06 -4.25 -0.66
C ASN A 87 20.05 -4.95 0.24
N GLU A 88 20.00 -6.28 0.12
CA GLU A 88 19.30 -7.20 1.05
C GLU A 88 17.83 -6.86 1.36
N GLY A 89 17.12 -6.29 0.39
CA GLY A 89 15.67 -6.12 0.44
C GLY A 89 15.03 -6.18 -0.95
N ASN A 90 13.72 -6.33 -0.99
CA ASN A 90 12.93 -6.40 -2.21
C ASN A 90 12.02 -5.16 -2.31
N ILE A 91 12.36 -4.23 -3.21
CA ILE A 91 11.51 -3.07 -3.48
C ILE A 91 10.26 -3.53 -4.21
N ILE A 92 9.11 -3.36 -3.58
CA ILE A 92 7.79 -3.59 -4.15
C ILE A 92 7.37 -2.38 -4.97
N ASN A 93 7.61 -1.17 -4.44
CA ASN A 93 7.20 0.08 -5.06
C ASN A 93 8.11 1.25 -4.66
N ALA A 94 8.18 2.27 -5.52
CA ALA A 94 8.85 3.53 -5.22
C ALA A 94 7.98 4.70 -5.68
N SER A 95 7.56 5.58 -4.75
CA SER A 95 6.67 6.69 -5.09
C SER A 95 6.69 7.82 -4.05
N GLY A 96 6.03 8.94 -4.37
CA GLY A 96 5.85 10.07 -3.47
C GLY A 96 7.10 10.92 -3.27
N GLY A 97 7.13 11.65 -2.16
CA GLY A 97 8.17 12.61 -1.83
C GLY A 97 8.29 13.74 -2.86
N ALA A 98 9.42 14.43 -2.78
CA ALA A 98 9.76 15.52 -3.70
C ALA A 98 9.84 15.05 -5.16
N THR A 99 10.12 13.77 -5.40
CA THR A 99 10.16 13.19 -6.75
C THR A 99 8.82 13.27 -7.47
N THR A 100 7.75 12.80 -6.83
CA THR A 100 6.40 12.87 -7.43
C THR A 100 5.88 14.31 -7.46
N GLU A 101 6.17 15.12 -6.43
CA GLU A 101 5.77 16.54 -6.39
C GLU A 101 6.40 17.37 -7.51
N ALA A 102 7.67 17.09 -7.85
CA ALA A 102 8.37 17.71 -8.96
C ALA A 102 7.97 17.13 -10.33
N GLY A 103 7.13 16.11 -10.36
CA GLY A 103 6.67 15.47 -11.61
C GLY A 103 7.75 14.67 -12.33
N LEU A 104 8.74 14.12 -11.61
CA LEU A 104 9.69 13.18 -12.19
C LEU A 104 8.99 11.84 -12.44
N SER A 105 9.33 11.19 -13.55
CA SER A 105 8.91 9.82 -13.86
C SER A 105 9.75 8.85 -13.05
N VAL A 106 9.10 7.96 -12.30
CA VAL A 106 9.75 6.96 -11.46
C VAL A 106 9.61 5.58 -12.08
N SER A 107 10.67 4.79 -12.01
CA SER A 107 10.70 3.37 -12.31
C SER A 107 11.51 2.64 -11.25
N ASN A 108 11.05 1.48 -10.82
CA ASN A 108 11.78 0.62 -9.90
C ASN A 108 11.79 -0.84 -10.38
N SER A 109 12.87 -1.53 -10.02
CA SER A 109 12.94 -3.00 -9.95
C SER A 109 12.94 -3.42 -8.47
N SER A 110 13.12 -4.71 -8.20
CA SER A 110 13.30 -5.21 -6.83
C SER A 110 14.53 -4.65 -6.10
N SER A 111 15.52 -4.13 -6.82
CA SER A 111 16.81 -3.71 -6.24
C SER A 111 17.32 -2.36 -6.72
N THR A 112 16.57 -1.64 -7.56
CA THR A 112 16.99 -0.36 -8.14
C THR A 112 15.81 0.58 -8.27
N VAL A 113 16.05 1.86 -7.98
CA VAL A 113 15.13 2.96 -8.23
C VAL A 113 15.79 3.93 -9.19
N LEU A 114 15.03 4.37 -10.19
CA LEU A 114 15.41 5.36 -11.17
C LEU A 114 14.31 6.41 -11.25
N ALA A 115 14.67 7.68 -11.16
CA ALA A 115 13.75 8.78 -11.40
C ALA A 115 14.39 9.85 -12.27
N PHE A 116 13.63 10.36 -13.25
CA PHE A 116 14.11 11.39 -14.17
C PHE A 116 12.95 12.16 -14.79
N SER A 117 13.23 13.32 -15.39
CA SER A 117 12.24 14.11 -16.13
C SER A 117 12.52 14.12 -17.64
N PHE A 118 11.50 13.82 -18.44
CA PHE A 118 11.56 14.01 -19.91
C PHE A 118 11.41 15.48 -20.33
N THR A 119 10.86 16.32 -19.45
CA THR A 119 10.54 17.73 -19.74
C THR A 119 11.54 18.70 -19.11
N GLY A 120 12.56 18.20 -18.41
CA GLY A 120 13.54 19.03 -17.70
C GLY A 120 13.06 19.57 -16.35
N SER A 121 12.02 18.98 -15.76
CA SER A 121 11.62 19.26 -14.38
C SER A 121 12.70 18.82 -13.40
N THR A 122 12.84 19.55 -12.29
CA THR A 122 13.82 19.27 -11.25
C THR A 122 13.19 19.32 -9.86
N ILE A 123 13.77 18.56 -8.94
CA ILE A 123 13.51 18.70 -7.51
C ILE A 123 14.34 19.89 -7.01
N PRO A 124 13.74 20.88 -6.31
CA PRO A 124 14.50 22.01 -5.77
C PRO A 124 15.58 21.59 -4.76
N SER A 125 16.64 22.40 -4.67
CA SER A 125 17.64 22.28 -3.59
C SER A 125 17.00 22.45 -2.21
N GLY A 126 17.60 21.82 -1.20
CA GLY A 126 17.16 21.85 0.18
C GLY A 126 17.15 20.45 0.79
N THR A 127 16.32 20.28 1.81
CA THR A 127 16.17 19.04 2.57
C THR A 127 14.74 18.52 2.50
N GLY A 128 14.57 17.20 2.42
CA GLY A 128 13.24 16.60 2.50
C GLY A 128 13.23 15.11 2.23
N ILE A 129 12.02 14.56 2.06
CA ILE A 129 11.83 13.18 1.59
C ILE A 129 11.98 13.21 0.07
N LEU A 130 13.00 12.53 -0.45
CA LEU A 130 13.23 12.37 -1.88
C LEU A 130 12.13 11.49 -2.49
N ILE A 131 11.99 10.28 -1.95
CA ILE A 131 11.06 9.26 -2.41
C ILE A 131 10.77 8.26 -1.27
N ARG A 132 9.62 7.59 -1.32
CA ARG A 132 9.22 6.54 -0.37
C ARG A 132 9.29 5.19 -1.07
N LEU A 133 9.89 4.21 -0.39
CA LEU A 133 10.01 2.84 -0.89
C LEU A 133 9.11 1.92 -0.07
N GLU A 134 8.30 1.13 -0.76
CA GLU A 134 7.65 -0.04 -0.18
C GLU A 134 8.60 -1.22 -0.36
N ILE A 135 9.02 -1.84 0.73
CA ILE A 135 10.05 -2.88 0.72
C ILE A 135 9.54 -4.09 1.51
N GLU A 136 9.86 -5.28 1.01
CA GLU A 136 9.71 -6.55 1.70
C GLU A 136 11.09 -7.08 2.11
N GLY A 137 11.27 -7.47 3.38
CA GLY A 137 12.53 -8.03 3.90
C GLY A 137 12.90 -7.55 5.30
N ASP A 138 14.15 -7.77 5.70
CA ASP A 138 14.70 -7.24 6.96
C ASP A 138 15.15 -5.78 6.77
N PHE A 139 14.43 -4.84 7.38
CA PHE A 139 14.74 -3.42 7.30
C PHE A 139 16.10 -3.04 7.92
N ASN A 140 16.70 -3.90 8.75
CA ASN A 140 17.99 -3.61 9.40
C ASN A 140 19.20 -3.86 8.49
N SER A 141 19.05 -4.63 7.41
CA SER A 141 20.11 -4.87 6.42
C SER A 141 20.00 -3.98 5.18
N PHE A 142 18.92 -3.19 5.07
CA PHE A 142 18.67 -2.35 3.91
C PHE A 142 19.62 -1.16 3.85
N CYS A 143 20.41 -1.08 2.78
CA CYS A 143 21.35 0.00 2.54
C CYS A 143 21.27 0.49 1.08
N ILE A 144 21.39 1.79 0.88
CA ILE A 144 21.54 2.40 -0.46
C ILE A 144 22.96 2.13 -0.98
N LYS A 145 23.07 1.85 -2.27
CA LYS A 145 24.34 1.74 -3.01
C LYS A 145 24.22 2.33 -4.41
N ASP A 146 25.36 2.45 -5.09
CA ASP A 146 25.43 2.84 -6.50
C ASP A 146 24.62 4.11 -6.82
N LEU A 147 24.64 5.10 -5.90
CA LEU A 147 23.94 6.37 -6.06
C LEU A 147 24.58 7.18 -7.19
N VAL A 148 23.76 7.60 -8.15
CA VAL A 148 24.10 8.45 -9.29
C VAL A 148 23.18 9.66 -9.32
#